data_AF-A0A8E2EWG3-F1
#
_entry.id   AF-A0A8E2EWG3-F1
#
_cell.length_a   1.000
_cell.length_b   1.000
_cell.length_c   1.000
_cell.angle_alpha   90.00
_cell.angle_beta   90.00
_cell.angle_gamma   90.00
#
_symmetry.space_group_name_H-M   'P 1'
#
loop_
_entity.id
_entity.type
_entity.pdbx_description
1 polymer ?
#
loop_
_entity_poly.entity_id
_entity_poly.type
_entity_poly.pdbx_seq_one_letter_code
_entity_poly.pdbx_strand_id
1 'polypeptide(L)'
;MSSVYDPDDAAALVPPWNTAFRSQRDVALQVPINYVTVAAVSLRAACFPHNLYEDADARKCFSNLLASGFRRFSVDLYWDAGRSVWTLCPAEIPASVAHSGASASSSTSHIVIPSRSAAALQSAQLRVRDVPLDYDAAPTSFLLREDLRLFEREESASSARGLSSASAGTSSSRSFTALNATNSTANSSVVPLPTEFPTGGEPLIEIGPYNCTSTIGFSTLADVLAEYLSETGNTLEAVLAYLILNIHAAAPYSSPLSPAQQPNSEDLPDEDNLLDHIVSANLSSYLYTPDMLRDDRADLNSSWYNVAPADYPVSAYFTTSTNDKDEASSPDGWPTEAYMEFKHYLRLIASFGSIDPQMASYNLTSDSNTIFPPESLRSLAPVSFSPSGAITSGCLSTLNSSAKTPTQPSQSPP
;
A
#
# COMPACT_ATOMS: atom_id res chain seq x y z
N MET A 1 7.17 25.49 8.62
CA MET A 1 7.22 24.07 9.00
C MET A 1 7.59 23.32 7.73
N SER A 2 8.61 22.47 7.79
CA SER A 2 9.01 21.62 6.65
C SER A 2 7.87 20.66 6.31
N SER A 3 7.62 20.45 5.03
CA SER A 3 6.64 19.45 4.56
C SER A 3 7.06 18.04 5.01
N VAL A 4 6.08 17.22 5.39
CA VAL A 4 6.24 15.80 5.74
C VAL A 4 6.36 14.96 4.46
N TYR A 5 5.53 15.26 3.45
CA TYR A 5 5.62 14.75 2.09
C TYR A 5 6.61 15.57 1.23
N ASP A 6 7.84 15.10 1.13
CA ASP A 6 8.92 15.79 0.40
C ASP A 6 9.61 14.82 -0.57
N PRO A 7 9.04 14.52 -1.75
CA PRO A 7 9.71 13.67 -2.72
C PRO A 7 10.92 14.38 -3.35
N ASP A 8 11.91 13.61 -3.82
CA ASP A 8 12.97 14.12 -4.68
C ASP A 8 12.42 14.46 -6.06
N ASP A 9 12.97 15.50 -6.70
CA ASP A 9 12.64 15.86 -8.08
C ASP A 9 12.80 14.68 -9.06
N ALA A 10 13.77 13.81 -8.79
CA ALA A 10 14.04 12.61 -9.60
C ALA A 10 12.98 11.50 -9.45
N ALA A 11 12.18 11.53 -8.39
CA ALA A 11 11.09 10.58 -8.16
C ALA A 11 9.80 10.98 -8.90
N ALA A 12 9.68 12.24 -9.33
CA ALA A 12 8.51 12.72 -10.03
C ALA A 12 8.32 12.02 -11.38
N LEU A 13 7.08 11.62 -11.68
CA LEU A 13 6.73 11.06 -12.98
C LEU A 13 6.91 12.10 -14.10
N VAL A 14 7.83 11.82 -15.01
CA VAL A 14 8.07 12.62 -16.22
C VAL A 14 7.41 11.98 -17.45
N PRO A 15 7.12 12.75 -18.51
CA PRO A 15 6.67 12.19 -19.78
C PRO A 15 7.64 11.12 -20.33
N PRO A 16 7.13 10.03 -20.92
CA PRO A 16 5.73 9.75 -21.23
C PRO A 16 4.94 9.06 -20.09
N TRP A 17 5.58 8.74 -18.96
CA TRP A 17 5.00 7.88 -17.91
C TRP A 17 3.81 8.52 -17.23
N ASN A 18 3.86 9.82 -16.94
CA ASN A 18 2.71 10.54 -16.38
C ASN A 18 1.46 10.45 -17.29
N THR A 19 1.64 10.50 -18.60
CA THR A 19 0.57 10.38 -19.58
C THR A 19 0.05 8.96 -19.63
N ALA A 20 0.95 7.97 -19.65
CA ALA A 20 0.58 6.56 -19.65
C ALA A 20 -0.26 6.18 -18.42
N PHE A 21 0.14 6.61 -17.21
CA PHE A 21 -0.60 6.32 -15.99
C PHE A 21 -1.97 7.00 -15.94
N ARG A 22 -2.08 8.25 -16.44
CA ARG A 22 -3.38 8.93 -16.56
C ARG A 22 -4.29 8.25 -17.57
N SER A 23 -3.76 7.84 -18.73
CA SER A 23 -4.54 7.08 -19.71
C SER A 23 -5.00 5.72 -19.17
N GLN A 24 -4.18 5.04 -18.37
CA GLN A 24 -4.57 3.79 -17.71
C GLN A 24 -5.74 4.02 -16.73
N ARG A 25 -5.66 5.07 -15.90
CA ARG A 25 -6.76 5.46 -14.99
C ARG A 25 -8.04 5.75 -15.78
N ASP A 26 -7.95 6.56 -16.83
CA ASP A 26 -9.12 6.99 -17.61
C ASP A 26 -9.84 5.80 -18.29
N VAL A 27 -9.10 4.77 -18.69
CA VAL A 27 -9.67 3.51 -19.23
C VAL A 27 -10.27 2.63 -18.14
N ALA A 28 -9.79 2.73 -16.90
CA ALA A 28 -10.24 1.92 -15.76
C ALA A 28 -11.46 2.51 -15.02
N LEU A 29 -11.96 3.69 -15.41
CA LEU A 29 -13.02 4.42 -14.68
C LEU A 29 -14.34 3.65 -14.49
N GLN A 30 -14.66 2.69 -15.35
CA GLN A 30 -15.84 1.84 -15.22
C GLN A 30 -15.54 0.45 -14.65
N VAL A 31 -14.26 0.14 -14.41
CA VAL A 31 -13.81 -1.14 -13.86
C VAL A 31 -13.87 -1.05 -12.33
N PRO A 32 -14.56 -1.97 -11.64
CA PRO A 32 -14.57 -1.97 -10.18
C PRO A 32 -13.16 -2.09 -9.61
N ILE A 33 -12.90 -1.38 -8.51
CA ILE A 33 -11.56 -1.18 -7.95
C ILE A 33 -10.83 -2.48 -7.52
N ASN A 34 -11.58 -3.56 -7.29
CA ASN A 34 -11.04 -4.87 -6.96
C ASN A 34 -10.50 -5.63 -8.20
N TYR A 35 -10.80 -5.15 -9.41
CA TYR A 35 -10.29 -5.67 -10.68
C TYR A 35 -9.21 -4.77 -11.32
N VAL A 36 -9.03 -3.55 -10.82
CA VAL A 36 -7.97 -2.64 -11.28
C VAL A 36 -6.61 -3.14 -10.79
N THR A 37 -5.68 -3.33 -11.73
CA THR A 37 -4.31 -3.79 -11.45
C THR A 37 -3.38 -2.59 -11.32
N VAL A 38 -2.73 -2.47 -10.16
CA VAL A 38 -1.76 -1.41 -9.87
C VAL A 38 -0.46 -2.01 -9.34
N ALA A 39 0.65 -1.30 -9.55
CA ALA A 39 1.94 -1.69 -8.99
C ALA A 39 1.89 -1.65 -7.46
N ALA A 40 2.37 -2.73 -6.84
CA ALA A 40 2.48 -2.87 -5.40
C ALA A 40 3.94 -2.88 -4.97
N VAL A 41 4.21 -2.35 -3.77
CA VAL A 41 5.56 -2.31 -3.18
C VAL A 41 5.51 -2.77 -1.72
N SER A 42 6.49 -3.56 -1.30
CA SER A 42 6.74 -3.82 0.12
C SER A 42 7.58 -2.67 0.66
N LEU A 43 7.04 -1.93 1.64
CA LEU A 43 7.78 -0.82 2.26
C LEU A 43 9.03 -1.33 2.97
N ARG A 44 8.97 -2.52 3.57
CA ARG A 44 10.15 -3.12 4.21
C ARG A 44 11.29 -3.36 3.23
N ALA A 45 11.00 -3.92 2.07
CA ALA A 45 12.01 -4.18 1.05
C ALA A 45 12.53 -2.89 0.39
N ALA A 46 11.67 -1.88 0.23
CA ALA A 46 12.00 -0.66 -0.51
C ALA A 46 12.66 0.42 0.35
N CYS A 47 12.14 0.66 1.56
CA CYS A 47 12.50 1.82 2.37
C CYS A 47 13.37 1.50 3.58
N PHE A 48 13.57 0.23 3.93
CA PHE A 48 14.41 -0.17 5.06
C PHE A 48 15.57 -1.08 4.62
N PRO A 49 16.42 -0.62 3.67
CA PRO A 49 17.59 -1.39 3.27
C PRO A 49 18.53 -1.54 4.48
N HIS A 50 19.19 -2.71 4.56
CA HIS A 50 20.15 -3.00 5.63
C HIS A 50 19.58 -2.86 7.06
N ASN A 51 18.27 -3.06 7.23
CA ASN A 51 17.59 -3.00 8.52
C ASN A 51 17.72 -1.63 9.24
N LEU A 52 17.80 -0.55 8.45
CA LEU A 52 17.78 0.82 8.96
C LEU A 52 16.35 1.36 8.93
N TYR A 53 15.84 1.78 10.08
CA TYR A 53 14.49 2.27 10.33
C TYR A 53 14.56 3.67 10.95
N GLU A 54 14.94 4.65 10.13
CA GLU A 54 15.05 6.06 10.52
C GLU A 54 13.88 6.87 9.95
N ASP A 55 13.27 7.76 10.75
CA ASP A 55 12.11 8.55 10.35
C ASP A 55 12.34 9.38 9.09
N ALA A 56 13.48 10.07 8.99
CA ALA A 56 13.79 10.94 7.85
C ALA A 56 13.89 10.15 6.54
N ASP A 57 14.65 9.05 6.56
CA ASP A 57 14.84 8.17 5.40
C ASP A 57 13.53 7.46 5.02
N ALA A 58 12.76 6.99 6.01
CA ALA A 58 11.47 6.36 5.80
C ALA A 58 10.49 7.31 5.10
N ARG A 59 10.36 8.54 5.62
CA ARG A 59 9.50 9.57 5.04
C ARG A 59 9.92 9.92 3.63
N LYS A 60 11.23 10.10 3.40
CA LYS A 60 11.77 10.45 2.09
C LYS A 60 11.51 9.34 1.07
N CYS A 61 11.82 8.09 1.43
CA CYS A 61 11.57 6.93 0.59
C CYS A 61 10.07 6.78 0.26
N PHE A 62 9.19 6.87 1.27
CA PHE A 62 7.76 6.71 1.05
C PHE A 62 7.19 7.84 0.17
N SER A 63 7.66 9.08 0.36
CA SER A 63 7.33 10.21 -0.51
C SER A 63 7.76 9.95 -1.96
N ASN A 64 8.98 9.43 -2.16
CA ASN A 64 9.48 9.05 -3.49
C ASN A 64 8.64 7.96 -4.15
N LEU A 65 8.20 6.94 -3.40
CA LEU A 65 7.34 5.89 -3.93
C LEU A 65 5.98 6.42 -4.38
N LEU A 66 5.37 7.30 -3.59
CA LEU A 66 4.12 7.98 -3.94
C LEU A 66 4.31 8.84 -5.21
N ALA A 67 5.35 9.68 -5.25
CA ALA A 67 5.67 10.52 -6.41
C ALA A 67 5.98 9.72 -7.69
N SER A 68 6.53 8.51 -7.53
CA SER A 68 6.80 7.58 -8.63
C SER A 68 5.56 6.83 -9.14
N GLY A 69 4.38 7.06 -8.53
CA GLY A 69 3.11 6.48 -8.95
C GLY A 69 2.77 5.12 -8.35
N PHE A 70 3.47 4.66 -7.30
CA PHE A 70 3.02 3.48 -6.57
C PHE A 70 1.71 3.79 -5.84
N ARG A 71 0.75 2.85 -5.92
CA ARG A 71 -0.58 3.03 -5.34
C ARG A 71 -0.91 1.96 -4.30
N ARG A 72 -0.19 0.84 -4.26
CA ARG A 72 -0.45 -0.25 -3.32
C ARG A 72 0.78 -0.53 -2.45
N PHE A 73 0.61 -0.41 -1.14
CA PHE A 73 1.70 -0.50 -0.18
C PHE A 73 1.46 -1.67 0.77
N SER A 74 2.39 -2.63 0.81
CA SER A 74 2.44 -3.64 1.87
C SER A 74 3.30 -3.09 2.99
N VAL A 75 2.69 -2.88 4.15
CA VAL A 75 3.34 -2.34 5.34
C VAL A 75 3.44 -3.45 6.36
N ASP A 76 4.62 -3.67 6.92
CA ASP A 76 4.83 -4.59 8.02
C ASP A 76 4.82 -3.75 9.31
N LEU A 77 3.78 -3.94 10.13
CA LEU A 77 3.59 -3.26 11.40
C LEU A 77 3.90 -4.22 12.54
N TYR A 78 4.74 -3.78 13.46
CA TYR A 78 5.17 -4.54 14.62
C TYR A 78 4.59 -3.91 15.88
N TRP A 79 3.89 -4.70 16.68
CA TRP A 79 3.45 -4.29 17.99
C TRP A 79 4.60 -4.37 18.98
N ASP A 80 5.06 -3.22 19.47
CA ASP A 80 6.03 -3.11 20.56
C ASP A 80 5.29 -3.07 21.89
N ALA A 81 5.11 -4.25 22.50
CA ALA A 81 4.38 -4.42 23.75
C ALA A 81 4.98 -3.60 24.89
N GLY A 82 6.31 -3.47 24.93
CA GLY A 82 7.02 -2.73 25.98
C GLY A 82 6.75 -1.22 25.97
N ARG A 83 6.30 -0.68 24.82
CA ARG A 83 5.96 0.74 24.65
C ARG A 83 4.49 0.98 24.31
N SER A 84 3.72 -0.08 24.07
CA SER A 84 2.33 -0.02 23.62
C SER A 84 2.17 0.83 22.35
N VAL A 85 3.01 0.61 21.33
CA VAL A 85 2.96 1.34 20.06
C VAL A 85 3.14 0.44 18.84
N TRP A 86 2.50 0.83 17.74
CA TRP A 86 2.76 0.26 16.42
C TRP A 86 3.99 0.89 15.78
N THR A 87 5.05 0.10 15.66
CA THR A 87 6.33 0.50 15.06
C THR A 87 6.56 -0.17 13.71
N LEU A 88 7.46 0.38 12.91
CA LEU A 88 8.00 -0.28 11.71
C LEU A 88 9.25 -1.10 12.03
N CYS A 89 9.86 -0.91 13.20
CA CYS A 89 11.03 -1.64 13.65
C CYS A 89 10.65 -3.09 14.05
N PRO A 90 11.31 -4.13 13.52
CA PRO A 90 10.97 -5.52 13.85
C PRO A 90 11.29 -5.97 15.28
N ALA A 91 12.01 -5.14 16.05
CA ALA A 91 12.42 -5.43 17.41
C ALA A 91 11.87 -4.38 18.38
N GLU A 92 11.55 -4.81 19.60
CA GLU A 92 11.14 -3.92 20.69
C GLU A 92 12.24 -2.93 21.02
N ILE A 93 11.88 -1.71 21.39
CA ILE A 93 12.83 -0.70 21.85
C ILE A 93 12.68 -0.55 23.36
N PRO A 94 13.74 -0.74 24.16
CA PRO A 94 13.62 -0.61 25.61
C PRO A 94 13.15 0.79 26.00
N ALA A 95 12.17 0.85 26.90
CA ALA A 95 11.64 2.11 27.41
C ALA A 95 12.73 3.03 27.98
N SER A 96 13.82 2.49 28.54
CA SER A 96 14.92 3.27 29.10
C SER A 96 15.69 4.09 28.05
N VAL A 97 15.74 3.64 26.80
CA VAL A 97 16.45 4.34 25.71
C VAL A 97 15.49 5.21 24.92
N ALA A 98 14.22 4.81 24.81
CA ALA A 98 13.19 5.56 24.09
C ALA A 98 12.95 6.99 24.65
N HIS A 99 13.25 7.22 25.94
CA HIS A 99 13.05 8.52 26.61
C HIS A 99 14.29 9.44 26.60
N SER A 100 15.45 8.96 26.14
CA SER A 100 16.71 9.72 26.20
C SER A 100 16.81 10.80 25.11
N GLY A 101 16.06 10.65 24.01
CA GLY A 101 15.82 11.71 23.00
C GLY A 101 14.79 12.76 23.42
N ALA A 102 13.96 12.47 24.43
CA ALA A 102 12.91 13.38 24.92
C ALA A 102 13.42 14.31 26.04
N SER A 103 14.60 14.92 25.87
CA SER A 103 15.07 15.97 26.79
C SER A 103 14.47 17.32 26.39
N ALA A 104 13.48 17.74 27.18
CA ALA A 104 12.94 19.10 27.34
C ALA A 104 12.00 19.66 26.24
N SER A 105 10.77 19.15 26.21
CA SER A 105 9.55 19.98 26.18
C SER A 105 8.34 19.20 26.69
N SER A 106 8.39 18.73 27.94
CA SER A 106 7.19 18.41 28.71
C SER A 106 6.50 19.72 29.10
N SER A 107 5.86 20.36 28.13
CA SER A 107 4.78 21.29 28.38
C SER A 107 3.52 20.60 27.93
N THR A 108 2.66 20.24 28.87
CA THR A 108 1.27 19.89 28.64
C THR A 108 0.56 21.12 28.07
N SER A 109 0.84 21.47 26.81
CA SER A 109 -0.02 22.38 26.06
C SER A 109 -1.17 21.53 25.53
N HIS A 110 -2.30 21.62 26.21
CA HIS A 110 -3.59 21.42 25.56
C HIS A 110 -3.62 22.34 24.34
N ILE A 111 -3.25 21.81 23.18
CA ILE A 111 -3.60 22.43 21.92
C ILE A 111 -5.08 22.11 21.76
N VAL A 112 -5.91 23.01 22.26
CA VAL A 112 -7.25 23.19 21.71
C VAL A 112 -7.01 23.62 20.27
N ILE A 113 -6.95 22.64 19.36
CA ILE A 113 -7.06 22.91 17.93
C ILE A 113 -8.49 23.44 17.79
N PRO A 114 -8.71 24.72 17.43
CA PRO A 114 -10.04 25.13 17.03
C PRO A 114 -10.39 24.23 15.85
N SER A 115 -11.49 23.48 16.00
CA SER A 115 -12.13 22.72 14.93
C SER A 115 -12.02 23.54 13.65
N ARG A 116 -11.09 23.15 12.77
CA ARG A 116 -11.01 23.74 11.45
C ARG A 116 -12.29 23.29 10.79
N SER A 117 -13.18 24.25 10.66
CA SER A 117 -14.45 24.13 10.00
C SER A 117 -14.28 23.26 8.76
N ALA A 118 -15.22 22.34 8.56
CA ALA A 118 -15.41 21.62 7.31
C ALA A 118 -14.99 22.54 6.14
N ALA A 119 -13.94 22.16 5.43
CA ALA A 119 -13.68 22.74 4.13
C ALA A 119 -14.89 22.34 3.28
N ALA A 120 -15.89 23.22 3.23
CA ALA A 120 -16.90 23.16 2.20
C ALA A 120 -16.14 23.30 0.89
N LEU A 121 -15.92 22.16 0.22
CA LEU A 121 -15.53 22.11 -1.18
C LEU A 121 -16.59 22.91 -1.93
N GLN A 122 -16.30 24.19 -2.18
CA GLN A 122 -17.08 24.97 -3.11
C GLN A 122 -16.99 24.26 -4.45
N SER A 123 -18.16 23.84 -4.93
CA SER A 123 -18.38 23.37 -6.28
C SER A 123 -17.84 24.42 -7.25
N ALA A 124 -16.60 24.23 -7.70
CA ALA A 124 -16.10 24.90 -8.88
C ALA A 124 -16.88 24.30 -10.06
N GLN A 125 -18.00 24.92 -10.40
CA GLN A 125 -18.67 24.67 -11.67
C GLN A 125 -17.66 24.98 -12.77
N LEU A 126 -17.15 23.93 -13.42
CA LEU A 126 -16.53 24.04 -14.74
C LEU A 126 -17.56 24.72 -15.64
N ARG A 127 -17.37 26.01 -15.91
CA ARG A 127 -18.09 26.71 -16.96
C ARG A 127 -17.62 26.13 -18.28
N VAL A 128 -18.37 25.14 -18.77
CA VAL A 128 -18.35 24.77 -20.18
C VAL A 128 -18.64 26.05 -20.95
N ARG A 129 -17.64 26.50 -21.70
CA ARG A 129 -17.82 27.59 -22.66
C ARG A 129 -18.66 26.98 -23.78
N ASP A 130 -19.91 27.41 -23.89
CA ASP A 130 -20.82 27.00 -24.96
C ASP A 130 -20.12 27.17 -26.32
N VAL A 131 -19.76 26.05 -26.94
CA VAL A 131 -19.44 25.97 -28.36
C VAL A 131 -20.70 25.46 -29.03
N PRO A 132 -21.33 26.23 -29.94
CA PRO A 132 -22.51 25.78 -30.64
C PRO A 132 -22.20 24.48 -31.40
N LEU A 133 -22.98 23.43 -31.11
CA LEU A 133 -23.01 22.21 -31.91
C LEU A 133 -23.69 22.53 -33.24
N ASP A 134 -22.88 22.81 -34.25
CA ASP A 134 -23.35 22.75 -35.64
C ASP A 134 -23.28 21.29 -36.10
N TYR A 135 -24.46 20.76 -36.37
CA TYR A 135 -24.69 19.37 -36.71
C TYR A 135 -24.57 19.22 -38.23
N ASP A 136 -23.35 19.22 -38.77
CA ASP A 136 -23.13 18.93 -40.18
C ASP A 136 -21.99 17.93 -40.40
N ALA A 137 -22.41 16.74 -40.83
CA ALA A 137 -21.69 15.70 -41.56
C ALA A 137 -20.16 15.63 -41.43
N ALA A 138 -19.66 14.73 -40.56
CA ALA A 138 -18.31 14.20 -40.71
C ALA A 138 -18.26 13.19 -41.87
N PRO A 139 -17.29 13.28 -42.80
CA PRO A 139 -17.19 12.38 -43.93
C PRO A 139 -16.66 11.01 -43.49
N THR A 140 -17.42 9.97 -43.80
CA THR A 140 -17.00 8.58 -43.81
C THR A 140 -16.01 8.36 -44.95
N SER A 141 -14.71 8.35 -44.65
CA SER A 141 -13.70 7.53 -45.34
C SER A 141 -12.29 7.86 -44.85
N PHE A 142 -11.68 6.96 -44.08
CA PHE A 142 -10.26 6.67 -44.21
C PHE A 142 -9.99 5.21 -43.80
N LEU A 143 -10.04 4.37 -44.82
CA LEU A 143 -9.24 3.18 -45.11
C LEU A 143 -8.80 2.28 -43.93
N LEU A 144 -9.43 1.11 -43.91
CA LEU A 144 -8.79 -0.18 -43.67
C LEU A 144 -7.34 -0.19 -44.21
N ARG A 145 -6.38 -0.29 -43.30
CA ARG A 145 -5.05 -0.76 -43.63
C ARG A 145 -4.83 -2.06 -42.84
N GLU A 146 -5.13 -3.17 -43.51
CA GLU A 146 -4.55 -4.47 -43.18
C GLU A 146 -3.03 -4.33 -43.21
N ASP A 147 -2.40 -4.40 -42.04
CA ASP A 147 -1.05 -4.92 -41.77
C ASP A 147 -0.56 -4.39 -40.41
N LEU A 148 -1.22 -4.80 -39.33
CA LEU A 148 -0.61 -4.83 -38.00
C LEU A 148 -0.25 -6.27 -37.71
N ARG A 149 0.94 -6.67 -38.19
CA ARG A 149 1.59 -7.90 -37.73
C ARG A 149 1.90 -7.71 -36.25
N LEU A 150 1.12 -8.38 -35.40
CA LEU A 150 1.51 -8.70 -34.04
C LEU A 150 2.86 -9.43 -34.12
N PHE A 151 3.93 -8.76 -33.69
CA PHE A 151 5.18 -9.43 -33.44
C PHE A 151 5.00 -10.28 -32.18
N GLU A 152 4.99 -11.60 -32.38
CA GLU A 152 5.30 -12.55 -31.31
C GLU A 152 6.64 -12.14 -30.67
N ARG A 153 6.67 -12.13 -29.34
CA ARG A 153 7.91 -11.94 -28.58
C ARG A 153 8.77 -13.19 -28.79
N GLU A 154 9.68 -13.14 -29.77
CA GLU A 154 10.75 -14.13 -29.89
C GLU A 154 11.63 -14.09 -28.63
N GLU A 155 11.59 -15.17 -27.87
CA GLU A 155 12.60 -15.47 -26.86
C GLU A 155 13.84 -16.03 -27.58
N SER A 156 14.67 -15.13 -28.10
CA SER A 156 15.98 -15.52 -28.64
C SER A 156 16.96 -15.76 -27.51
N ALA A 157 17.13 -17.03 -27.13
CA ALA A 157 18.26 -17.50 -26.33
C ALA A 157 19.56 -17.39 -27.14
N SER A 158 20.27 -16.27 -27.05
CA SER A 158 21.62 -16.15 -27.60
C SER A 158 22.65 -16.71 -26.64
N SER A 159 23.06 -17.95 -26.90
CA SER A 159 24.33 -18.50 -26.39
C SER A 159 25.51 -17.80 -27.07
N ALA A 160 26.39 -17.17 -26.29
CA ALA A 160 27.73 -16.80 -26.75
C ALA A 160 28.79 -17.36 -25.80
N ARG A 161 29.60 -18.25 -26.37
CA ARG A 161 30.73 -18.94 -25.74
C ARG A 161 31.90 -17.97 -25.52
N GLY A 162 32.51 -18.14 -24.34
CA GLY A 162 33.94 -18.07 -24.01
C GLY A 162 34.90 -17.19 -24.82
N LEU A 163 35.58 -16.29 -24.11
CA LEU A 163 37.02 -16.13 -24.23
C LEU A 163 37.65 -16.04 -22.83
N SER A 164 38.51 -17.01 -22.53
CA SER A 164 39.42 -17.03 -21.39
C SER A 164 40.73 -16.37 -21.78
N SER A 165 41.32 -15.59 -20.87
CA SER A 165 42.77 -15.43 -20.78
C SER A 165 43.20 -15.41 -19.32
N ALA A 166 44.05 -16.37 -18.98
CA ALA A 166 44.58 -16.64 -17.66
C ALA A 166 45.75 -15.72 -17.28
N SER A 167 45.95 -15.55 -15.98
CA SER A 167 47.29 -15.54 -15.39
C SER A 167 47.23 -16.00 -13.93
N ALA A 168 48.01 -17.04 -13.66
CA ALA A 168 48.14 -17.75 -12.39
C ALA A 168 48.99 -17.00 -11.36
N GLY A 169 48.76 -17.33 -10.07
CA GLY A 169 49.55 -16.84 -8.95
C GLY A 169 49.33 -17.65 -7.67
N THR A 170 49.84 -18.89 -7.71
CA THR A 170 50.35 -19.79 -6.65
C THR A 170 49.97 -19.61 -5.17
N SER A 171 49.55 -20.74 -4.61
CA SER A 171 49.26 -21.11 -3.23
C SER A 171 50.35 -20.77 -2.20
N SER A 172 49.92 -20.51 -0.96
CA SER A 172 50.71 -20.81 0.25
C SER A 172 49.78 -21.10 1.44
N SER A 173 49.53 -22.38 1.65
CA SER A 173 49.04 -22.95 2.91
C SER A 173 50.10 -22.74 3.99
N ARG A 174 49.75 -22.08 5.09
CA ARG A 174 50.52 -22.15 6.34
C ARG A 174 49.62 -22.68 7.45
N SER A 175 49.97 -23.88 7.89
CA SER A 175 49.51 -24.52 9.10
C SER A 175 49.95 -23.72 10.32
N PHE A 176 49.05 -23.53 11.28
CA PHE A 176 49.39 -23.06 12.61
C PHE A 176 48.98 -24.15 13.61
N THR A 177 49.96 -24.57 14.38
CA THR A 177 49.92 -25.55 15.45
C THR A 177 48.84 -25.25 16.49
N ALA A 178 48.06 -26.28 16.83
CA ALA A 178 47.18 -26.28 17.99
C ALA A 178 48.01 -26.19 19.28
N LEU A 179 47.84 -25.11 20.03
CA LEU A 179 48.21 -25.03 21.43
C LEU A 179 46.96 -25.25 22.25
N ASN A 180 46.93 -26.38 22.96
CA ASN A 180 46.00 -26.62 24.05
C ASN A 180 46.29 -25.59 25.16
N ALA A 181 45.36 -24.66 25.36
CA ALA A 181 45.21 -23.95 26.62
C ALA A 181 43.83 -24.32 27.18
N THR A 182 43.84 -25.21 28.16
CA THR A 182 42.70 -25.54 29.02
C THR A 182 42.37 -24.36 29.94
N ASN A 183 41.07 -24.23 30.24
CA ASN A 183 40.42 -23.31 31.19
C ASN A 183 40.22 -21.89 30.65
N SER A 184 39.02 -21.30 30.65
CA SER A 184 37.86 -21.53 31.52
C SER A 184 36.60 -21.04 30.83
N THR A 185 35.52 -21.77 31.08
CA THR A 185 34.14 -21.42 30.76
C THR A 185 33.79 -20.11 31.46
N ALA A 186 33.71 -19.02 30.69
CA ALA A 186 32.88 -17.88 31.02
C ALA A 186 31.82 -17.80 29.93
N ASN A 187 30.71 -18.50 30.15
CA ASN A 187 29.48 -18.32 29.40
C ASN A 187 28.91 -16.96 29.85
N SER A 188 29.53 -15.85 29.45
CA SER A 188 28.92 -14.53 29.60
C SER A 188 28.03 -14.33 28.38
N SER A 189 26.78 -14.78 28.48
CA SER A 189 25.70 -14.26 27.65
C SER A 189 25.43 -12.82 28.08
N VAL A 190 26.40 -11.92 27.86
CA VAL A 190 26.12 -10.49 27.93
C VAL A 190 25.33 -10.21 26.68
N VAL A 191 24.01 -10.22 26.84
CA VAL A 191 23.08 -9.68 25.85
C VAL A 191 23.58 -8.27 25.53
N PRO A 192 23.93 -7.96 24.26
CA PRO A 192 24.33 -6.60 23.91
C PRO A 192 23.14 -5.69 24.21
N LEU A 193 23.36 -4.76 25.14
CA LEU A 193 22.35 -3.77 25.50
C LEU A 193 22.19 -2.80 24.32
N PRO A 194 20.96 -2.34 24.01
CA PRO A 194 20.77 -1.38 22.94
C PRO A 194 21.65 -0.14 23.11
N THR A 195 22.32 0.26 22.03
CA THR A 195 23.28 1.37 22.02
C THR A 195 22.72 2.52 21.21
N GLU A 196 22.78 3.72 21.77
CA GLU A 196 22.26 4.94 21.16
C GLU A 196 23.39 5.72 20.46
N PHE A 197 23.16 6.12 19.21
CA PHE A 197 24.08 6.92 18.42
C PHE A 197 23.43 8.28 18.09
N PRO A 198 24.09 9.40 18.43
CA PRO A 198 23.58 10.71 18.07
C PRO A 198 23.67 10.89 16.56
N THR A 199 22.54 11.26 15.94
CA THR A 199 22.46 11.69 14.54
C THR A 199 22.19 13.20 14.49
N GLY A 200 22.11 13.78 13.28
CA GLY A 200 21.64 15.16 13.11
C GLY A 200 20.14 15.35 13.41
N GLY A 201 19.43 14.27 13.77
CA GLY A 201 17.99 14.21 14.06
C GLY A 201 17.69 13.29 15.25
N GLU A 202 16.67 12.43 15.12
CA GLU A 202 16.33 11.46 16.16
C GLU A 202 17.46 10.43 16.36
N PRO A 203 17.83 10.12 17.61
CA PRO A 203 18.93 9.22 17.88
C PRO A 203 18.62 7.81 17.37
N LEU A 204 19.64 7.16 16.81
CA LEU A 204 19.52 5.84 16.25
C LEU A 204 19.89 4.80 17.32
N ILE A 205 19.04 3.79 17.50
CA ILE A 205 19.19 2.75 18.50
C ILE A 205 19.53 1.44 17.80
N GLU A 206 20.71 0.89 18.08
CA GLU A 206 21.14 -0.42 17.56
C GLU A 206 20.58 -1.55 18.44
N ILE A 207 19.80 -2.45 17.84
CA ILE A 207 19.14 -3.59 18.48
C ILE A 207 19.44 -4.85 17.65
N GLY A 208 20.55 -5.50 17.96
CA GLY A 208 21.04 -6.63 17.17
C GLY A 208 21.36 -6.19 15.73
N PRO A 209 20.72 -6.75 14.69
CA PRO A 209 20.97 -6.34 13.31
C PRO A 209 20.14 -5.11 12.88
N TYR A 210 19.29 -4.57 13.74
CA TYR A 210 18.36 -3.48 13.42
C TYR A 210 18.88 -2.16 13.98
N ASN A 211 18.71 -1.09 13.21
CA ASN A 211 18.95 0.27 13.65
C ASN A 211 17.65 1.06 13.55
N CYS A 212 17.10 1.48 14.68
CA CYS A 212 15.76 2.06 14.74
C CYS A 212 15.77 3.39 15.51
N THR A 213 15.05 4.38 15.04
CA THR A 213 14.69 5.54 15.88
C THR A 213 13.57 5.13 16.84
N SER A 214 13.44 5.81 17.97
CA SER A 214 12.34 5.54 18.92
C SER A 214 10.98 5.97 18.38
N THR A 215 10.95 6.90 17.43
CA THR A 215 9.74 7.51 16.87
C THR A 215 9.21 6.83 15.61
N ILE A 216 9.98 5.95 14.97
CA ILE A 216 9.54 5.32 13.71
C ILE A 216 8.31 4.45 13.97
N GLY A 217 7.19 4.87 13.39
CA GLY A 217 5.89 4.25 13.63
C GLY A 217 4.94 4.35 12.47
N PHE A 218 3.76 3.77 12.67
CA PHE A 218 2.71 3.82 11.66
C PHE A 218 2.21 5.25 11.42
N SER A 219 2.19 6.08 12.46
CA SER A 219 1.88 7.51 12.37
C SER A 219 2.78 8.25 11.37
N THR A 220 4.09 7.96 11.34
CA THR A 220 5.04 8.57 10.40
C THR A 220 4.60 8.35 8.94
N LEU A 221 4.09 7.16 8.59
CA LEU A 221 3.57 6.87 7.26
C LEU A 221 2.21 7.53 7.02
N ALA A 222 1.33 7.52 8.02
CA ALA A 222 0.02 8.13 7.93
C ALA A 222 0.12 9.65 7.68
N ASP A 223 1.08 10.33 8.31
CA ASP A 223 1.31 11.76 8.13
C ASP A 223 1.79 12.11 6.72
N VAL A 224 2.76 11.35 6.18
CA VAL A 224 3.22 11.51 4.77
C VAL A 224 2.05 11.29 3.82
N LEU A 225 1.24 10.25 4.04
CA LEU A 225 0.12 9.92 3.19
C LEU A 225 -0.97 11.00 3.26
N ALA A 226 -1.27 11.52 4.45
CA ALA A 226 -2.26 12.57 4.64
C ALA A 226 -1.87 13.86 3.90
N GLU A 227 -0.59 14.26 3.96
CA GLU A 227 -0.11 15.43 3.23
C GLU A 227 -0.11 15.19 1.72
N TYR A 228 0.37 14.04 1.25
CA TYR A 228 0.29 13.65 -0.16
C TYR A 228 -1.14 13.72 -0.71
N LEU A 229 -2.11 13.15 0.02
CA LEU A 229 -3.52 13.15 -0.37
C LEU A 229 -4.13 14.56 -0.35
N SER A 230 -3.71 15.40 0.60
CA SER A 230 -4.10 16.81 0.66
C SER A 230 -3.55 17.61 -0.52
N GLU A 231 -2.31 17.36 -0.94
CA GLU A 231 -1.67 18.07 -2.05
C GLU A 231 -2.19 17.64 -3.42
N THR A 232 -2.46 16.35 -3.59
CA THR A 232 -2.83 15.78 -4.89
C THR A 232 -4.32 15.62 -5.10
N GLY A 233 -5.12 15.61 -4.03
CA GLY A 233 -6.52 15.19 -4.05
C GLY A 233 -7.45 15.97 -4.98
N ASN A 234 -7.09 17.20 -5.36
CA ASN A 234 -7.82 18.07 -6.29
C ASN A 234 -7.10 18.31 -7.63
N THR A 235 -6.03 17.55 -7.90
CA THR A 235 -5.22 17.64 -9.11
C THR A 235 -5.51 16.47 -10.06
N LEU A 236 -4.92 16.49 -11.25
CA LEU A 236 -4.97 15.36 -12.17
C LEU A 236 -4.17 14.14 -11.67
N GLU A 237 -3.37 14.29 -10.60
CA GLU A 237 -2.65 13.20 -9.94
C GLU A 237 -3.44 12.57 -8.79
N ALA A 238 -4.68 13.00 -8.56
CA ALA A 238 -5.58 12.31 -7.65
C ALA A 238 -5.75 10.85 -8.10
N VAL A 239 -5.46 9.92 -7.18
CA VAL A 239 -5.54 8.47 -7.40
C VAL A 239 -5.95 7.77 -6.11
N LEU A 240 -6.56 6.60 -6.26
CA LEU A 240 -6.83 5.68 -5.18
C LEU A 240 -5.56 4.94 -4.72
N ALA A 241 -5.25 5.06 -3.44
CA ALA A 241 -4.20 4.32 -2.75
C ALA A 241 -4.77 3.14 -1.93
N TYR A 242 -3.95 2.09 -1.79
CA TYR A 242 -4.25 0.87 -1.06
C TYR A 242 -3.17 0.63 -0.02
N LEU A 243 -3.57 0.49 1.22
CA LEU A 243 -2.71 0.18 2.35
C LEU A 243 -3.01 -1.23 2.84
N ILE A 244 -2.04 -2.14 2.69
CA ILE A 244 -2.13 -3.53 3.15
C ILE A 244 -1.28 -3.67 4.41
N LEU A 245 -1.93 -3.83 5.55
CA LEU A 245 -1.32 -3.86 6.88
C LEU A 245 -1.04 -5.31 7.28
N ASN A 246 0.22 -5.71 7.25
CA ASN A 246 0.67 -6.99 7.80
C ASN A 246 1.00 -6.77 9.28
N ILE A 247 0.45 -7.60 10.15
CA ILE A 247 0.56 -7.45 11.60
C ILE A 247 1.52 -8.48 12.18
N HIS A 248 2.47 -8.00 12.95
CA HIS A 248 3.52 -8.78 13.60
C HIS A 248 3.64 -8.39 15.08
N ALA A 249 4.14 -9.31 15.90
CA ALA A 249 4.68 -8.97 17.22
C ALA A 249 6.15 -8.58 17.05
N ALA A 250 6.61 -7.55 17.76
CA ALA A 250 8.04 -7.20 17.77
C ALA A 250 8.87 -8.27 18.49
N ALA A 251 10.08 -8.55 17.98
CA ALA A 251 11.01 -9.44 18.67
C ALA A 251 11.58 -8.75 19.92
N PRO A 252 11.77 -9.46 21.04
CA PRO A 252 12.30 -8.83 22.26
C PRO A 252 13.70 -8.28 22.00
N TYR A 253 13.98 -7.07 22.50
CA TYR A 253 15.28 -6.40 22.34
C TYR A 253 16.46 -7.23 22.90
N SER A 254 16.18 -8.13 23.85
CA SER A 254 17.18 -9.02 24.44
C SER A 254 17.55 -10.20 23.54
N SER A 255 16.71 -10.53 22.54
CA SER A 255 17.00 -11.54 21.53
C SER A 255 16.32 -11.20 20.20
N PRO A 256 16.77 -10.14 19.50
CA PRO A 256 16.07 -9.56 18.33
C PRO A 256 16.06 -10.45 17.08
N LEU A 257 16.88 -11.51 17.07
CA LEU A 257 16.91 -12.52 16.01
C LEU A 257 16.05 -13.75 16.31
N SER A 258 15.51 -13.84 17.53
CA SER A 258 14.60 -14.93 17.89
C SER A 258 13.20 -14.65 17.36
N PRO A 259 12.37 -15.68 17.11
CA PRO A 259 10.97 -15.46 16.79
C PRO A 259 10.31 -14.59 17.86
N ALA A 260 9.47 -13.66 17.43
CA ALA A 260 8.68 -12.85 18.35
C ALA A 260 7.83 -13.74 19.27
N GLN A 261 7.63 -13.28 20.50
CA GLN A 261 6.77 -13.93 21.47
C GLN A 261 5.35 -13.39 21.33
N GLN A 262 4.35 -14.22 21.65
CA GLN A 262 2.97 -13.75 21.73
C GLN A 262 2.83 -12.82 22.95
N PRO A 263 2.37 -11.56 22.78
CA PRO A 263 2.09 -10.68 23.91
C PRO A 263 1.03 -11.29 24.83
N ASN A 264 1.09 -10.97 26.13
CA ASN A 264 0.01 -11.33 27.03
C ASN A 264 -1.26 -10.57 26.66
N SER A 265 -2.43 -11.04 27.10
CA SER A 265 -3.70 -10.36 26.82
C SER A 265 -3.75 -8.92 27.33
N GLU A 266 -3.01 -8.61 28.40
CA GLU A 266 -2.92 -7.26 28.98
C GLU A 266 -1.95 -6.35 28.20
N ASP A 267 -1.05 -6.95 27.41
CA ASP A 267 -0.01 -6.25 26.65
C ASP A 267 -0.37 -6.13 25.16
N LEU A 268 -1.54 -6.61 24.74
CA LEU A 268 -2.07 -6.40 23.39
C LEU A 268 -2.52 -4.94 23.22
N PRO A 269 -2.66 -4.46 21.97
CA PRO A 269 -3.23 -3.13 21.72
C PRO A 269 -4.57 -2.96 22.44
N ASP A 270 -4.65 -1.90 23.23
CA ASP A 270 -5.90 -1.43 23.83
C ASP A 270 -6.71 -0.61 22.80
N GLU A 271 -7.88 -0.12 23.22
CA GLU A 271 -8.80 0.63 22.34
C GLU A 271 -8.13 1.89 21.73
N ASP A 272 -7.25 2.56 22.47
CA ASP A 272 -6.56 3.78 21.99
C ASP A 272 -5.46 3.45 20.96
N ASN A 273 -4.97 2.21 20.97
CA ASN A 273 -3.91 1.72 20.09
C ASN A 273 -4.41 0.78 18.98
N LEU A 274 -5.73 0.70 18.76
CA LEU A 274 -6.26 0.01 17.59
C LEU A 274 -5.83 0.72 16.30
N LEU A 275 -5.69 -0.06 15.23
CA LEU A 275 -5.19 0.47 13.97
C LEU A 275 -6.20 1.40 13.28
N ASP A 276 -7.49 1.17 13.45
CA ASP A 276 -8.55 2.04 12.92
C ASP A 276 -8.46 3.47 13.47
N HIS A 277 -8.11 3.64 14.75
CA HIS A 277 -7.89 4.94 15.39
C HIS A 277 -6.72 5.68 14.73
N ILE A 278 -5.61 4.99 14.49
CA ILE A 278 -4.43 5.59 13.84
C ILE A 278 -4.73 5.95 12.38
N VAL A 279 -5.38 5.06 11.63
CA VAL A 279 -5.78 5.33 10.25
C VAL A 279 -6.76 6.51 10.19
N SER A 280 -7.77 6.52 11.07
CA SER A 280 -8.84 7.52 11.01
C SER A 280 -8.43 8.89 11.50
N ALA A 281 -7.42 8.99 12.38
CA ALA A 281 -6.96 10.25 12.96
C ALA A 281 -6.66 11.32 11.89
N ASN A 282 -5.91 10.93 10.85
CA ASN A 282 -5.48 11.85 9.79
C ASN A 282 -6.04 11.52 8.40
N LEU A 283 -6.61 10.33 8.19
CA LEU A 283 -7.01 9.87 6.86
C LEU A 283 -8.51 9.69 6.69
N SER A 284 -9.33 9.90 7.74
CA SER A 284 -10.78 9.63 7.72
C SER A 284 -11.55 10.27 6.56
N SER A 285 -11.18 11.48 6.14
CA SER A 285 -11.82 12.17 5.00
C SER A 285 -11.55 11.53 3.64
N TYR A 286 -10.56 10.64 3.56
CA TYR A 286 -10.12 9.98 2.33
C TYR A 286 -10.49 8.49 2.28
N LEU A 287 -10.94 7.91 3.39
CA LEU A 287 -11.15 6.47 3.52
C LEU A 287 -12.45 6.02 2.86
N TYR A 288 -12.35 4.96 2.05
CA TYR A 288 -13.48 4.10 1.73
C TYR A 288 -13.43 2.86 2.63
N THR A 289 -14.48 2.62 3.41
CA THR A 289 -14.48 1.63 4.50
C THR A 289 -15.41 0.44 4.23
N PRO A 290 -15.28 -0.67 4.99
CA PRO A 290 -16.21 -1.80 4.92
C PRO A 290 -17.69 -1.41 5.14
N ASP A 291 -17.96 -0.48 6.06
CA ASP A 291 -19.32 0.02 6.29
C ASP A 291 -19.90 0.72 5.06
N MET A 292 -19.10 1.57 4.41
CA MET A 292 -19.50 2.22 3.16
C MET A 292 -19.77 1.19 2.07
N LEU A 293 -18.93 0.16 1.94
CA LEU A 293 -19.15 -0.91 0.97
C LEU A 293 -20.45 -1.67 1.21
N ARG A 294 -20.77 -1.97 2.47
CA ARG A 294 -22.01 -2.66 2.82
C ARG A 294 -23.22 -1.81 2.46
N ASP A 295 -23.19 -0.53 2.79
CA ASP A 295 -24.31 0.39 2.55
C ASP A 295 -24.49 0.64 1.04
N ASP A 296 -23.39 0.88 0.33
CA ASP A 296 -23.39 1.01 -1.13
C ASP A 296 -23.96 -0.25 -1.81
N ARG A 297 -23.53 -1.44 -1.39
CA ARG A 297 -24.02 -2.73 -1.92
C ARG A 297 -25.50 -2.96 -1.67
N ALA A 298 -26.04 -2.43 -0.58
CA ALA A 298 -27.44 -2.61 -0.21
C ALA A 298 -28.38 -1.83 -1.15
N ASP A 299 -27.92 -0.69 -1.69
CA ASP A 299 -28.66 0.13 -2.65
C ASP A 299 -27.72 0.82 -3.65
N LEU A 300 -27.55 0.19 -4.81
CA LEU A 300 -26.77 0.69 -5.93
C LEU A 300 -27.36 1.95 -6.55
N ASN A 301 -28.68 2.14 -6.45
CA ASN A 301 -29.36 3.28 -7.08
C ASN A 301 -29.00 4.59 -6.36
N SER A 302 -28.84 4.56 -5.04
CA SER A 302 -28.38 5.72 -4.26
C SER A 302 -26.85 5.88 -4.26
N SER A 303 -26.10 4.81 -4.54
CA SER A 303 -24.63 4.77 -4.56
C SER A 303 -24.02 4.73 -5.98
N TRP A 304 -23.55 3.59 -6.47
CA TRP A 304 -22.71 3.47 -7.67
C TRP A 304 -23.42 3.84 -8.98
N TYR A 305 -24.75 3.80 -9.02
CA TYR A 305 -25.56 4.28 -10.15
C TYR A 305 -25.99 5.74 -9.99
N ASN A 306 -25.62 6.42 -8.90
CA ASN A 306 -25.84 7.84 -8.68
C ASN A 306 -24.70 8.70 -9.29
N VAL A 307 -24.27 8.34 -10.50
CA VAL A 307 -23.25 9.03 -11.31
C VAL A 307 -23.76 9.15 -12.75
N ALA A 308 -22.97 9.73 -13.67
CA ALA A 308 -23.38 9.73 -15.07
C ALA A 308 -23.40 8.29 -15.61
N PRO A 309 -24.30 7.93 -16.55
CA PRO A 309 -24.34 6.57 -17.11
C PRO A 309 -23.02 6.09 -17.73
N ALA A 310 -22.19 7.03 -18.20
CA ALA A 310 -20.85 6.74 -18.71
C ALA A 310 -19.83 6.36 -17.60
N ASP A 311 -20.18 6.54 -16.33
CA ASP A 311 -19.34 6.21 -15.17
C ASP A 311 -19.89 5.01 -14.38
N TYR A 312 -20.96 4.37 -14.88
CA TYR A 312 -21.52 3.19 -14.23
C TYR A 312 -20.49 2.05 -14.20
N PRO A 313 -20.38 1.32 -13.09
CA PRO A 313 -19.62 0.08 -13.05
C PRO A 313 -20.13 -0.89 -14.13
N VAL A 314 -19.22 -1.48 -14.90
CA VAL A 314 -19.61 -2.47 -15.92
C VAL A 314 -20.17 -3.71 -15.22
N SER A 315 -21.44 -4.04 -15.49
CA SER A 315 -22.17 -5.14 -14.83
C SER A 315 -21.60 -6.53 -15.10
N ALA A 316 -20.64 -6.69 -16.02
CA ALA A 316 -19.94 -7.95 -16.24
C ALA A 316 -19.00 -8.35 -15.08
N TYR A 317 -18.64 -7.41 -14.20
CA TYR A 317 -17.71 -7.65 -13.09
C TYR A 317 -18.38 -8.09 -11.78
N PHE A 318 -19.71 -8.01 -11.69
CA PHE A 318 -20.42 -8.31 -10.44
C PHE A 318 -21.87 -8.70 -10.72
N THR A 319 -22.53 -9.28 -9.72
CA THR A 319 -23.93 -9.65 -9.82
C THR A 319 -24.83 -8.60 -9.20
N THR A 320 -26.00 -8.40 -9.79
CA THR A 320 -27.03 -7.49 -9.27
C THR A 320 -28.33 -8.25 -9.04
N SER A 321 -28.97 -7.99 -7.91
CA SER A 321 -30.35 -8.36 -7.64
C SER A 321 -31.19 -7.10 -7.48
N THR A 322 -32.44 -7.16 -7.89
CA THR A 322 -33.39 -6.06 -7.68
C THR A 322 -34.46 -6.54 -6.73
N ASN A 323 -34.75 -5.75 -5.69
CA ASN A 323 -35.79 -6.08 -4.72
C ASN A 323 -37.19 -5.62 -5.21
N ASP A 324 -38.24 -5.91 -4.45
CA ASP A 324 -39.63 -5.55 -4.80
C ASP A 324 -39.90 -4.04 -4.90
N LYS A 325 -38.92 -3.18 -4.53
CA LYS A 325 -38.98 -1.71 -4.63
C LYS A 325 -38.17 -1.16 -5.80
N ASP A 326 -37.73 -2.02 -6.73
CA ASP A 326 -36.82 -1.67 -7.83
C ASP A 326 -35.44 -1.13 -7.38
N GLU A 327 -35.05 -1.39 -6.12
CA GLU A 327 -33.72 -1.05 -5.62
C GLU A 327 -32.73 -2.16 -6.02
N ALA A 328 -31.71 -1.79 -6.78
CA ALA A 328 -30.64 -2.70 -7.16
C ALA A 328 -29.65 -2.87 -6.01
N SER A 329 -29.21 -4.10 -5.76
CA SER A 329 -28.21 -4.45 -4.74
C SER A 329 -27.20 -5.43 -5.33
N SER A 330 -26.03 -5.54 -4.71
CA SER A 330 -25.00 -6.49 -5.14
C SER A 330 -24.34 -7.21 -3.97
N PRO A 331 -24.24 -8.55 -3.99
CA PRO A 331 -23.52 -9.30 -2.97
C PRO A 331 -22.00 -9.23 -3.13
N ASP A 332 -21.49 -8.98 -4.33
CA ASP A 332 -20.08 -9.16 -4.71
C ASP A 332 -19.44 -7.95 -5.41
N GLY A 333 -20.22 -6.93 -5.76
CA GLY A 333 -19.75 -5.75 -6.49
C GLY A 333 -18.85 -4.82 -5.68
N TRP A 334 -18.09 -3.98 -6.37
CA TRP A 334 -17.27 -2.94 -5.75
C TRP A 334 -17.48 -1.64 -6.53
N PRO A 335 -17.26 -0.47 -5.89
CA PRO A 335 -17.30 0.80 -6.60
C PRO A 335 -16.18 0.87 -7.65
N THR A 336 -16.28 1.85 -8.54
CA THR A 336 -15.23 2.20 -9.50
C THR A 336 -14.39 3.38 -8.99
N GLU A 337 -13.22 3.60 -9.61
CA GLU A 337 -12.45 4.83 -9.37
C GLU A 337 -13.27 6.08 -9.71
N ALA A 338 -14.15 6.06 -10.72
CA ALA A 338 -15.00 7.23 -11.02
C ALA A 338 -15.94 7.60 -9.86
N TYR A 339 -16.58 6.60 -9.24
CA TYR A 339 -17.44 6.82 -8.07
C TYR A 339 -16.62 7.32 -6.88
N MET A 340 -15.54 6.62 -6.54
CA MET A 340 -14.76 6.98 -5.35
C MET A 340 -14.03 8.31 -5.54
N GLU A 341 -13.36 8.49 -6.67
CA GLU A 341 -12.45 9.60 -6.86
C GLU A 341 -13.18 10.90 -7.19
N PHE A 342 -14.17 10.85 -8.09
CA PHE A 342 -14.82 12.04 -8.63
C PHE A 342 -16.13 12.41 -7.94
N LYS A 343 -16.91 11.42 -7.47
CA LYS A 343 -18.17 11.69 -6.77
C LYS A 343 -17.97 11.95 -5.28
N HIS A 344 -17.19 11.09 -4.61
CA HIS A 344 -17.05 11.13 -3.15
C HIS A 344 -15.71 11.66 -2.62
N TYR A 345 -14.74 11.93 -3.50
CA TYR A 345 -13.41 12.40 -3.13
C TYR A 345 -12.63 11.45 -2.20
N LEU A 346 -12.95 10.16 -2.22
CA LEU A 346 -12.23 9.12 -1.49
C LEU A 346 -10.96 8.75 -2.22
N ARG A 347 -9.88 8.48 -1.48
CA ARG A 347 -8.54 8.28 -2.03
C ARG A 347 -7.76 7.15 -1.37
N LEU A 348 -8.30 6.51 -0.34
CA LEU A 348 -7.58 5.50 0.42
C LEU A 348 -8.49 4.34 0.79
N ILE A 349 -7.95 3.13 0.67
CA ILE A 349 -8.50 1.93 1.28
C ILE A 349 -7.43 1.27 2.14
N ALA A 350 -7.79 0.89 3.36
CA ALA A 350 -6.95 0.10 4.26
C ALA A 350 -7.50 -1.33 4.38
N SER A 351 -6.62 -2.33 4.36
CA SER A 351 -6.98 -3.74 4.54
C SER A 351 -5.89 -4.46 5.30
N PHE A 352 -6.29 -5.45 6.11
CA PHE A 352 -5.33 -6.38 6.70
C PHE A 352 -4.73 -7.31 5.63
N GLY A 353 -3.44 -7.56 5.76
CA GLY A 353 -2.69 -8.55 4.99
C GLY A 353 -2.47 -9.81 5.82
N SER A 354 -1.22 -10.24 5.94
CA SER A 354 -0.87 -11.36 6.81
C SER A 354 -0.89 -10.96 8.28
N ILE A 355 -1.36 -11.86 9.13
CA ILE A 355 -1.33 -11.70 10.59
C ILE A 355 -0.51 -12.85 11.15
N ASP A 356 0.56 -12.51 11.86
CA ASP A 356 1.42 -13.52 12.45
C ASP A 356 0.69 -14.29 13.56
N PRO A 357 1.01 -15.59 13.78
CA PRO A 357 0.40 -16.39 14.84
C PRO A 357 0.48 -15.75 16.24
N GLN A 358 1.56 -15.00 16.51
CA GLN A 358 1.75 -14.27 17.77
C GLN A 358 0.72 -13.17 17.99
N MET A 359 0.13 -12.63 16.92
CA MET A 359 -0.88 -11.58 16.95
C MET A 359 -2.28 -12.10 16.68
N ALA A 360 -2.50 -13.43 16.75
CA ALA A 360 -3.80 -14.04 16.51
C ALA A 360 -4.91 -13.60 17.49
N SER A 361 -4.52 -13.08 18.66
CA SER A 361 -5.43 -12.53 19.68
C SER A 361 -5.73 -11.04 19.50
N TYR A 362 -5.14 -10.37 18.50
CA TYR A 362 -5.48 -8.98 18.17
C TYR A 362 -6.96 -8.86 17.75
N ASN A 363 -7.64 -7.83 18.26
CA ASN A 363 -9.07 -7.67 18.06
C ASN A 363 -9.40 -7.00 16.71
N LEU A 364 -9.35 -7.80 15.64
CA LEU A 364 -9.73 -7.36 14.29
C LEU A 364 -11.21 -6.92 14.18
N THR A 365 -12.07 -7.34 15.11
CA THR A 365 -13.50 -7.02 15.05
C THR A 365 -13.74 -5.54 15.37
N SER A 366 -12.96 -4.96 16.29
CA SER A 366 -13.05 -3.53 16.59
C SER A 366 -12.67 -2.67 15.38
N ASP A 367 -11.68 -3.08 14.58
CA ASP A 367 -11.27 -2.35 13.36
C ASP A 367 -12.21 -2.56 12.16
N SER A 368 -13.15 -3.52 12.23
CA SER A 368 -13.84 -4.07 11.06
C SER A 368 -14.75 -3.10 10.31
N ASN A 369 -15.10 -1.97 10.93
CA ASN A 369 -15.87 -0.90 10.29
C ASN A 369 -15.01 0.02 9.42
N THR A 370 -13.68 0.04 9.64
CA THR A 370 -12.73 0.96 9.00
C THR A 370 -11.74 0.23 8.09
N ILE A 371 -11.20 -0.90 8.55
CA ILE A 371 -10.16 -1.66 7.85
C ILE A 371 -10.75 -2.96 7.31
N PHE A 372 -10.58 -3.20 6.01
CA PHE A 372 -11.06 -4.42 5.38
C PHE A 372 -10.36 -5.66 5.93
N PRO A 373 -11.09 -6.76 6.17
CA PRO A 373 -10.48 -8.01 6.61
C PRO A 373 -9.54 -8.57 5.54
N PRO A 374 -8.64 -9.51 5.91
CA PRO A 374 -7.74 -10.17 4.98
C PRO A 374 -8.45 -10.71 3.73
N GLU A 375 -7.76 -10.69 2.60
CA GLU A 375 -8.23 -11.19 1.29
C GLU A 375 -9.44 -10.44 0.68
N SER A 376 -9.90 -9.33 1.27
CA SER A 376 -11.01 -8.53 0.69
C SER A 376 -10.62 -7.88 -0.64
N LEU A 377 -9.40 -7.35 -0.71
CA LEU A 377 -8.86 -6.62 -1.87
C LEU A 377 -7.79 -7.40 -2.63
N ARG A 378 -7.30 -8.49 -2.03
CA ARG A 378 -6.37 -9.43 -2.64
C ARG A 378 -7.13 -10.67 -3.05
N SER A 379 -7.57 -10.71 -4.30
CA SER A 379 -7.80 -12.00 -4.96
C SER A 379 -6.49 -12.40 -5.62
N LEU A 380 -5.60 -13.03 -4.84
CA LEU A 380 -4.48 -13.73 -5.47
C LEU A 380 -5.08 -14.90 -6.23
N ALA A 381 -5.08 -14.80 -7.57
CA ALA A 381 -5.40 -15.96 -8.37
C ALA A 381 -4.45 -17.09 -7.95
N PRO A 382 -4.94 -18.31 -7.67
CA PRO A 382 -4.11 -19.37 -7.14
C PRO A 382 -3.12 -19.82 -8.22
N VAL A 383 -1.95 -19.17 -8.26
CA VAL A 383 -0.83 -19.51 -9.11
C VAL A 383 0.27 -20.17 -8.28
N SER A 384 0.73 -21.32 -8.76
CA SER A 384 1.95 -21.93 -8.23
C SER A 384 3.13 -21.53 -9.10
N PHE A 385 4.30 -21.40 -8.48
CA PHE A 385 5.54 -21.08 -9.16
C PHE A 385 6.54 -22.23 -9.00
N SER A 386 7.28 -22.50 -10.06
CA SER A 386 8.50 -23.30 -10.01
C SER A 386 9.57 -22.61 -9.17
N PRO A 387 10.59 -23.34 -8.70
CA PRO A 387 11.77 -22.75 -8.05
C PRO A 387 12.52 -21.72 -8.92
N SER A 388 12.33 -21.75 -10.24
CA SER A 388 12.87 -20.78 -11.20
C SER A 388 11.96 -19.57 -11.45
N GLY A 389 10.83 -19.45 -10.76
CA GLY A 389 9.89 -18.32 -10.88
C GLY A 389 8.89 -18.42 -12.04
N ALA A 390 8.91 -19.50 -12.84
CA ALA A 390 7.91 -19.74 -13.87
C ALA A 390 6.61 -20.29 -13.27
N ILE A 391 5.44 -19.85 -13.77
CA ILE A 391 4.13 -20.31 -13.30
C ILE A 391 3.93 -21.79 -13.66
N THR A 392 3.66 -22.63 -12.66
CA THR A 392 3.47 -24.08 -12.80
C THR A 392 2.01 -24.51 -12.81
N SER A 393 1.10 -23.71 -12.24
CA SER A 393 -0.35 -23.89 -12.34
C SER A 393 -1.06 -22.58 -12.01
N GLY A 394 -2.33 -22.46 -12.43
CA GLY A 394 -3.14 -21.25 -12.24
C GLY A 394 -3.06 -20.27 -13.40
N CYS A 395 -3.96 -19.29 -13.40
CA CYS A 395 -3.94 -18.15 -14.33
C CYS A 395 -3.83 -16.87 -13.49
N LEU A 396 -3.05 -15.89 -13.94
CA LEU A 396 -2.96 -14.58 -13.26
C LEU A 396 -4.26 -13.77 -13.31
N SER A 397 -5.23 -14.20 -14.12
CA SER A 397 -6.55 -13.59 -14.26
C SER A 397 -7.64 -14.66 -14.30
N THR A 398 -8.55 -14.66 -13.32
CA THR A 398 -9.80 -15.41 -13.38
C THR A 398 -10.89 -14.49 -13.93
N LEU A 399 -11.00 -14.39 -15.26
CA LEU A 399 -12.24 -13.88 -15.83
C LEU A 399 -13.30 -14.95 -15.63
N ASN A 400 -14.31 -14.67 -14.81
CA ASN A 400 -15.45 -15.56 -14.66
C ASN A 400 -16.06 -15.77 -16.06
N SER A 401 -15.98 -16.99 -16.59
CA SER A 401 -16.44 -17.35 -17.93
C SER A 401 -17.98 -17.33 -18.07
N SER A 402 -18.69 -16.66 -17.16
CA SER A 402 -20.13 -16.41 -17.23
C SER A 402 -20.48 -15.10 -17.93
N ALA A 403 -19.52 -14.38 -18.50
CA ALA A 403 -19.79 -13.31 -19.46
C ALA A 403 -20.51 -13.91 -20.68
N LYS A 404 -21.84 -13.96 -20.60
CA LYS A 404 -22.70 -14.26 -21.74
C LYS A 404 -22.30 -13.32 -22.87
N THR A 405 -21.96 -13.92 -24.00
CA THR A 405 -21.75 -13.25 -25.28
C THR A 405 -22.80 -12.15 -25.47
N PRO A 406 -22.42 -10.91 -25.84
CA PRO A 406 -23.39 -9.88 -26.15
C PRO A 406 -24.31 -10.40 -27.25
N THR A 407 -25.57 -10.65 -26.92
CA THR A 407 -26.60 -10.92 -27.92
C THR A 407 -26.76 -9.66 -28.75
N GLN A 408 -26.27 -9.72 -29.99
CA GLN A 408 -26.47 -8.71 -31.01
C GLN A 408 -27.97 -8.48 -31.21
N PRO A 409 -28.47 -7.23 -31.18
CA PRO A 409 -29.89 -6.96 -31.45
C PRO A 409 -30.23 -7.37 -32.88
N SER A 410 -31.27 -8.19 -33.04
CA SER A 410 -31.76 -8.61 -34.35
C SER A 410 -32.22 -7.39 -35.14
N GLN A 411 -31.59 -7.12 -36.27
CA GLN A 411 -32.14 -6.21 -37.26
C GLN A 411 -33.37 -6.86 -37.91
N SER A 412 -34.53 -6.25 -37.71
CA SER A 412 -35.73 -6.55 -38.50
C SER A 412 -35.55 -5.99 -39.92
N PRO A 413 -35.72 -6.80 -40.98
CA PRO A 413 -35.66 -6.29 -42.34
C PRO A 413 -36.97 -5.58 -42.73
N PRO A 414 -36.92 -4.63 -43.69
CA PRO A 414 -38.07 -3.87 -44.18
C PRO A 414 -39.06 -4.71 -45.00
#